data_AF-A0AA49GP67-F1
#
_entry.id   AF-A0AA49GP67-F1
#
_cell.length_a   1.000
_cell.length_b   1.000
_cell.length_c   1.000
_cell.angle_alpha   90.00
_cell.angle_beta   90.00
_cell.angle_gamma   90.00
#
_symmetry.space_group_name_H-M   'P 1'
#
loop_
_entity.id
_entity.type
_entity.pdbx_description
1 polymer ?
#
loop_
_entity_poly.entity_id
_entity_poly.type
_entity_poly.pdbx_seq_one_letter_code
_entity_poly.pdbx_strand_id
1 'polypeptide(L)'
;MYTRPLLNLFSFPAFTLASLAFLLFSTSCQHVDDILDELRDRDIVADLPERIDVMQPGLFPEGVAFDRKKEKFLVTSVGQGTIGLVDDEGTYEPFIEDERFRSTIGIELDEARKQILVPVTQSDGSYGALGIYDQYSGDPVHYVELTDLTPEHPVFANDVAVDKNGNAYVTNSYNGVIYKVDRNGEASLFFVSEDFVPPSGAFGFNGIVYHPKGFLIVAYSAENALYKFPIDNPENYSKITLDTELQNPDGLFLSRNNQQLVVVNNAGGSEAGKVLVMESGDAWDSAYEESRFETGPVFPTTATQRSNEYYVLYAHLNEQGSNPEYADYAIVKVSDD
;
A
#
# COMPACT_ATOMS: atom_id res chain seq x y z
N MET A 1 11.25 -46.11 58.72
CA MET A 1 10.72 -47.04 59.75
C MET A 1 9.23 -47.16 59.49
N TYR A 2 8.78 -48.13 58.68
CA TYR A 2 8.24 -49.44 59.10
C TYR A 2 7.11 -49.25 60.13
N THR A 3 5.85 -49.58 59.88
CA THR A 3 5.34 -50.90 59.46
C THR A 3 3.89 -50.84 58.94
N ARG A 4 3.58 -51.59 57.87
CA ARG A 4 2.24 -52.15 57.60
C ARG A 4 2.02 -53.40 58.47
N PRO A 5 0.77 -53.89 58.58
CA PRO A 5 0.59 -55.28 58.15
C PRO A 5 -0.65 -55.57 57.27
N LEU A 6 -0.41 -56.59 56.45
CA LEU A 6 -1.27 -57.48 55.64
C LEU A 6 -2.29 -58.24 56.52
N LEU A 7 -3.28 -59.07 56.10
CA LEU A 7 -3.86 -59.68 54.89
C LEU A 7 -5.09 -60.47 55.42
N ASN A 8 -6.17 -60.67 54.66
CA ASN A 8 -6.74 -62.02 54.46
C ASN A 8 -7.84 -62.11 53.40
N LEU A 9 -7.84 -63.28 52.76
CA LEU A 9 -8.48 -63.73 51.51
C LEU A 9 -9.82 -64.46 51.72
N PHE A 10 -10.39 -64.91 50.57
CA PHE A 10 -11.50 -65.87 50.30
C PHE A 10 -12.86 -65.20 50.00
N SER A 11 -13.65 -65.54 48.96
CA SER A 11 -13.66 -66.57 47.90
C SER A 11 -14.74 -66.21 46.84
N PHE A 12 -14.54 -66.61 45.57
CA PHE A 12 -15.49 -66.59 44.42
C PHE A 12 -16.68 -67.59 44.60
N PRO A 13 -17.83 -67.52 43.88
CA PRO A 13 -17.99 -67.63 42.39
C PRO A 13 -18.98 -66.62 41.71
N ALA A 14 -18.65 -66.07 40.54
CA ALA A 14 -19.10 -66.46 39.19
C ALA A 14 -20.63 -66.57 38.96
N PHE A 15 -21.24 -65.61 38.24
CA PHE A 15 -21.83 -65.76 36.89
C PHE A 15 -22.58 -64.48 36.45
N THR A 16 -22.13 -63.93 35.31
CA THR A 16 -22.89 -63.24 34.24
C THR A 16 -24.06 -62.30 34.56
N LEU A 17 -23.91 -61.02 34.19
CA LEU A 17 -24.66 -60.45 33.05
C LEU A 17 -23.91 -59.23 32.50
N ALA A 18 -23.46 -59.35 31.26
CA ALA A 18 -23.06 -58.23 30.44
C ALA A 18 -24.32 -57.44 30.05
N SER A 19 -24.22 -56.11 30.01
CA SER A 19 -24.34 -55.29 28.79
C SER A 19 -24.81 -53.86 29.05
N LEU A 20 -24.19 -52.95 28.29
CA LEU A 20 -24.71 -51.66 27.84
C LEU A 20 -24.72 -50.46 28.82
N ALA A 21 -23.54 -49.88 29.05
CA ALA A 21 -23.42 -48.45 29.40
C ALA A 21 -21.99 -47.95 29.12
N PHE A 22 -21.54 -47.98 27.87
CA PHE A 22 -20.31 -47.29 27.46
C PHE A 22 -20.38 -47.03 25.96
N LEU A 23 -21.10 -45.96 25.59
CA LEU A 23 -21.10 -45.30 24.29
C LEU A 23 -22.10 -44.17 24.45
N LEU A 24 -21.63 -42.93 24.59
CA LEU A 24 -22.31 -41.66 24.29
C LEU A 24 -21.52 -40.44 24.83
N PHE A 25 -20.17 -40.50 24.88
CA PHE A 25 -19.33 -39.33 25.18
C PHE A 25 -18.21 -39.10 24.15
N SER A 26 -18.30 -39.69 22.96
CA SER A 26 -17.33 -39.45 21.87
C SER A 26 -17.88 -38.64 20.70
N THR A 27 -19.21 -38.44 20.60
CA THR A 27 -19.84 -37.73 19.49
C THR A 27 -19.97 -36.22 19.71
N SER A 28 -19.76 -35.73 20.94
CA SER A 28 -19.92 -34.31 21.27
C SER A 28 -18.67 -33.46 21.03
N CYS A 29 -17.46 -34.04 21.07
CA CYS A 29 -16.24 -33.28 20.75
C CYS A 29 -16.02 -33.17 19.25
N GLN A 30 -16.22 -34.26 18.49
CA GLN A 30 -16.13 -34.21 17.02
C GLN A 30 -17.12 -33.20 16.44
N HIS A 31 -18.34 -33.13 16.96
CA HIS A 31 -19.31 -32.16 16.45
C HIS A 31 -18.96 -30.70 16.79
N VAL A 32 -18.22 -30.45 17.88
CA VAL A 32 -17.77 -29.09 18.24
C VAL A 32 -16.51 -28.72 17.48
N ASP A 33 -15.58 -29.66 17.27
CA ASP A 33 -14.40 -29.45 16.44
C ASP A 33 -14.81 -29.28 14.96
N ASP A 34 -15.78 -30.05 14.46
CA ASP A 34 -16.35 -29.89 13.12
C ASP A 34 -17.10 -28.55 12.96
N ILE A 35 -17.79 -28.07 14.00
CA ILE A 35 -18.41 -26.73 14.00
C ILE A 35 -17.35 -25.63 14.11
N LEU A 36 -16.28 -25.83 14.88
CA LEU A 36 -15.19 -24.85 14.99
C LEU A 36 -14.33 -24.82 13.73
N ASP A 37 -14.18 -25.94 13.02
CA ASP A 37 -13.55 -26.03 11.72
C ASP A 37 -14.48 -25.47 10.62
N GLU A 38 -15.80 -25.73 10.67
CA GLU A 38 -16.78 -25.03 9.81
C GLU A 38 -16.86 -23.53 10.10
N LEU A 39 -16.62 -23.08 11.33
CA LEU A 39 -16.56 -21.66 11.70
C LEU A 39 -15.20 -21.02 11.41
N ARG A 40 -14.12 -21.82 11.29
CA ARG A 40 -12.80 -21.38 10.81
C ARG A 40 -12.76 -21.30 9.29
N ASP A 41 -13.41 -22.22 8.59
CA ASP A 41 -13.62 -22.16 7.13
C ASP A 41 -14.74 -21.18 6.74
N ARG A 42 -15.56 -20.76 7.71
CA ARG A 42 -16.43 -19.57 7.64
C ARG A 42 -15.85 -18.40 8.41
N ASP A 43 -14.57 -18.12 8.20
CA ASP A 43 -14.30 -16.74 7.79
C ASP A 43 -15.20 -16.53 6.56
N ILE A 44 -16.37 -15.93 6.80
CA ILE A 44 -17.08 -15.24 5.73
C ILE A 44 -16.06 -14.19 5.31
N VAL A 45 -15.17 -14.55 4.39
CA VAL A 45 -14.52 -13.59 3.53
C VAL A 45 -15.74 -12.95 2.89
N ALA A 46 -16.15 -11.80 3.43
CA ALA A 46 -17.11 -10.96 2.77
C ALA A 46 -16.64 -10.89 1.32
N ASP A 47 -17.50 -11.28 0.38
CA ASP A 47 -17.14 -11.32 -1.03
C ASP A 47 -16.69 -9.91 -1.40
N LEU A 48 -15.37 -9.71 -1.45
CA LEU A 48 -14.79 -8.38 -1.58
C LEU A 48 -15.06 -7.93 -3.01
N PRO A 49 -15.57 -6.70 -3.22
CA PRO A 49 -16.00 -6.25 -4.53
C PRO A 49 -14.86 -6.35 -5.55
N GLU A 50 -15.13 -6.97 -6.69
CA GLU A 50 -14.17 -7.06 -7.82
C GLU A 50 -13.84 -5.68 -8.41
N ARG A 51 -14.81 -4.78 -8.38
CA ARG A 51 -14.71 -3.43 -8.91
C ARG A 51 -15.60 -2.50 -8.11
N ILE A 52 -15.03 -1.35 -7.75
CA ILE A 52 -15.71 -0.26 -7.07
C ILE A 52 -15.66 0.94 -8.01
N ASP A 53 -16.80 1.31 -8.61
CA ASP A 53 -16.91 2.47 -9.49
C ASP A 53 -17.10 3.74 -8.66
N VAL A 54 -16.21 4.74 -8.84
CA VAL A 54 -16.21 5.99 -8.09
C VAL A 54 -16.61 7.13 -9.02
N MET A 55 -17.88 7.53 -8.93
CA MET A 55 -18.46 8.56 -9.80
C MET A 55 -18.31 9.96 -9.19
N GLN A 56 -17.21 10.64 -9.48
CA GLN A 56 -16.90 11.96 -8.90
C GLN A 56 -16.26 12.91 -9.93
N PRO A 57 -17.02 13.81 -10.57
CA PRO A 57 -16.50 14.71 -11.61
C PRO A 57 -15.26 15.50 -11.18
N GLY A 58 -14.23 15.49 -12.02
CA GLY A 58 -13.00 16.26 -11.81
C GLY A 58 -12.12 15.77 -10.66
N LEU A 59 -12.35 14.58 -10.09
CA LEU A 59 -11.55 14.06 -8.99
C LEU A 59 -10.09 13.82 -9.40
N PHE A 60 -9.86 13.11 -10.52
CA PHE A 60 -8.55 12.67 -10.98
C PHE A 60 -7.70 12.12 -9.82
N PRO A 61 -8.13 11.02 -9.19
CA PRO A 61 -7.42 10.44 -8.06
C PRO A 61 -6.07 9.89 -8.52
N GLU A 62 -5.04 9.96 -7.67
CA GLU A 62 -3.72 9.44 -8.02
C GLU A 62 -3.23 8.40 -7.00
N GLY A 63 -3.42 8.70 -5.72
CA GLY A 63 -3.08 7.85 -4.60
C GLY A 63 -4.29 7.09 -4.06
N VAL A 64 -4.10 5.82 -3.67
CA VAL A 64 -5.08 5.03 -2.91
C VAL A 64 -4.41 4.24 -1.78
N ALA A 65 -5.06 4.21 -0.62
CA ALA A 65 -4.67 3.35 0.50
C ALA A 65 -5.91 2.77 1.18
N PHE A 66 -5.87 1.54 1.68
CA PHE A 66 -6.99 0.94 2.40
C PHE A 66 -6.87 1.14 3.93
N ASP A 67 -7.79 1.90 4.52
CA ASP A 67 -7.88 2.08 5.97
C ASP A 67 -8.65 0.91 6.59
N ARG A 68 -7.92 -0.01 7.23
CA ARG A 68 -8.49 -1.21 7.85
C ARG A 68 -9.44 -0.93 9.01
N LYS A 69 -9.33 0.23 9.65
CA LYS A 69 -10.17 0.60 10.80
C LYS A 69 -11.50 1.21 10.35
N LYS A 70 -11.49 1.96 9.26
CA LYS A 70 -12.71 2.49 8.64
C LYS A 70 -13.38 1.52 7.68
N GLU A 71 -12.64 0.50 7.23
CA GLU A 71 -13.05 -0.41 6.16
C GLU A 71 -13.41 0.35 4.86
N LYS A 72 -12.64 1.40 4.57
CA LYS A 72 -12.80 2.27 3.40
C LYS A 72 -11.46 2.53 2.73
N PHE A 73 -11.48 2.84 1.44
CA PHE A 73 -10.32 3.34 0.73
C PHE A 73 -10.18 4.85 0.99
N LEU A 74 -8.97 5.30 1.28
CA LEU A 74 -8.58 6.70 1.18
C LEU A 74 -8.10 6.95 -0.24
N VAL A 75 -8.57 8.04 -0.84
CA VAL A 75 -8.25 8.40 -2.22
C VAL A 75 -7.86 9.87 -2.28
N THR A 76 -6.70 10.17 -2.87
CA THR A 76 -6.24 11.55 -3.09
C THR A 76 -6.91 12.16 -4.32
N SER A 77 -6.71 13.46 -4.55
CA SER A 77 -7.26 14.14 -5.72
C SER A 77 -6.27 15.13 -6.33
N VAL A 78 -5.93 14.93 -7.61
CA VAL A 78 -5.15 15.92 -8.37
C VAL A 78 -6.01 17.15 -8.67
N GLY A 79 -7.29 16.96 -9.00
CA GLY A 79 -8.17 18.05 -9.43
C GLY A 79 -8.74 18.90 -8.29
N GLN A 80 -9.05 18.28 -7.15
CA GLN A 80 -9.74 18.92 -6.03
C GLN A 80 -8.85 19.06 -4.78
N GLY A 81 -7.73 18.34 -4.70
CA GLY A 81 -6.81 18.34 -3.56
C GLY A 81 -7.34 17.66 -2.29
N THR A 82 -8.61 17.27 -2.27
CA THR A 82 -9.25 16.67 -1.09
C THR A 82 -8.90 15.20 -0.97
N ILE A 83 -8.69 14.72 0.26
CA ILE A 83 -8.61 13.28 0.53
C ILE A 83 -10.01 12.78 0.86
N GLY A 84 -10.52 11.86 0.04
CA GLY A 84 -11.83 11.26 0.22
C GLY A 84 -11.76 9.85 0.78
N LEU A 85 -12.89 9.42 1.35
CA LEU A 85 -13.18 8.05 1.70
C LEU A 85 -14.10 7.44 0.64
N VAL A 86 -13.79 6.23 0.21
CA VAL A 86 -14.59 5.44 -0.73
C VAL A 86 -14.99 4.12 -0.09
N ASP A 87 -16.28 3.83 -0.05
CA ASP A 87 -16.83 2.54 0.42
C ASP A 87 -16.99 1.52 -0.71
N ASP A 88 -17.48 0.32 -0.38
CA ASP A 88 -17.61 -0.80 -1.32
C ASP A 88 -18.67 -0.56 -2.39
N GLU A 89 -19.60 0.36 -2.14
CA GLU A 89 -20.59 0.83 -3.09
C GLU A 89 -20.07 1.96 -4.02
N GLY A 90 -18.83 2.43 -3.80
CA GLY A 90 -18.22 3.51 -4.58
C GLY A 90 -18.64 4.91 -4.15
N THR A 91 -19.27 5.04 -2.98
CA THR A 91 -19.68 6.34 -2.43
C THR A 91 -18.45 7.11 -1.99
N TYR A 92 -18.24 8.29 -2.60
CA TYR A 92 -17.18 9.22 -2.22
C TYR A 92 -17.65 10.20 -1.13
N GLU A 93 -16.90 10.28 -0.04
CA GLU A 93 -17.12 11.22 1.07
C GLU A 93 -15.83 12.01 1.35
N PRO A 94 -15.83 13.36 1.27
CA PRO A 94 -14.69 14.17 1.70
C PRO A 94 -14.29 13.87 3.16
N PHE A 95 -13.00 13.69 3.42
CA PHE A 95 -12.49 13.38 4.76
C PHE A 95 -11.45 14.37 5.25
N ILE A 96 -10.39 14.62 4.49
CA ILE A 96 -9.37 15.63 4.83
C ILE A 96 -9.43 16.75 3.81
N GLU A 97 -9.82 17.92 4.30
CA GLU A 97 -9.80 19.19 3.57
C GLU A 97 -8.85 20.15 4.28
N ASP A 98 -7.96 20.78 3.52
CA ASP A 98 -7.01 21.77 4.03
C ASP A 98 -6.87 22.90 3.02
N GLU A 99 -6.99 24.17 3.45
CA GLU A 99 -6.87 25.34 2.56
C GLU A 99 -5.49 25.47 1.90
N ARG A 100 -4.48 24.78 2.45
CA ARG A 100 -3.13 24.70 1.91
C ARG A 100 -3.00 23.65 0.81
N PHE A 101 -3.98 22.76 0.65
CA PHE A 101 -3.95 21.78 -0.44
C PHE A 101 -3.97 22.47 -1.81
N ARG A 102 -3.27 21.82 -2.73
CA ARG A 102 -3.23 22.09 -4.15
C ARG A 102 -3.68 20.81 -4.83
N SER A 103 -2.82 20.16 -5.61
CA SER A 103 -3.01 18.75 -5.96
C SER A 103 -2.41 17.88 -4.87
N THR A 104 -3.15 16.89 -4.40
CA THR A 104 -2.62 15.80 -3.57
C THR A 104 -2.32 14.60 -4.47
N ILE A 105 -1.14 14.00 -4.33
CA ILE A 105 -0.63 12.94 -5.22
C ILE A 105 -0.66 11.60 -4.47
N GLY A 106 0.48 11.09 -4.01
CA GLY A 106 0.54 9.83 -3.27
C GLY A 106 -0.11 9.89 -1.90
N ILE A 107 -0.19 8.73 -1.24
CA ILE A 107 -0.71 8.60 0.12
C ILE A 107 -0.09 7.40 0.82
N GLU A 108 0.36 7.60 2.07
CA GLU A 108 0.88 6.52 2.90
C GLU A 108 0.20 6.50 4.27
N LEU A 109 -0.09 5.29 4.74
CA LEU A 109 -0.65 5.03 6.07
C LEU A 109 0.44 4.54 7.02
N ASP A 110 0.90 5.42 7.92
CA ASP A 110 1.69 4.99 9.09
C ASP A 110 0.76 4.50 10.20
N GLU A 111 0.27 3.27 10.05
CA GLU A 111 -0.60 2.59 11.03
C GLU A 111 0.01 2.51 12.44
N ALA A 112 1.34 2.45 12.55
CA ALA A 112 2.02 2.38 13.85
C ALA A 112 1.88 3.69 14.63
N ARG A 113 1.79 4.82 13.91
CA ARG A 113 1.63 6.17 14.49
C ARG A 113 0.23 6.75 14.30
N LYS A 114 -0.63 6.07 13.54
CA LYS A 114 -1.99 6.49 13.19
C LYS A 114 -1.95 7.79 12.40
N GLN A 115 -1.11 7.85 11.38
CA GLN A 115 -0.92 9.03 10.55
C GLN A 115 -1.20 8.72 9.09
N ILE A 116 -1.82 9.67 8.40
CA ILE A 116 -1.94 9.72 6.95
C ILE A 116 -0.93 10.76 6.45
N LEU A 117 -0.06 10.37 5.54
CA LEU A 117 0.94 11.24 4.92
C LEU A 117 0.58 11.44 3.45
N VAL A 118 0.60 12.70 3.01
CA VAL A 118 0.13 13.09 1.68
C VAL A 118 1.08 14.13 1.07
N PRO A 119 1.78 13.80 -0.01
CA PRO A 119 2.49 14.77 -0.82
C PRO A 119 1.50 15.72 -1.51
N VAL A 120 1.81 17.01 -1.43
CA VAL A 120 1.01 18.10 -2.01
C VAL A 120 1.90 18.83 -3.01
N THR A 121 1.38 19.11 -4.19
CA THR A 121 2.14 19.75 -5.26
C THR A 121 1.30 20.79 -6.02
N GLN A 122 1.97 21.80 -6.57
CA GLN A 122 1.43 22.61 -7.66
C GLN A 122 2.02 22.11 -8.98
N SER A 123 1.16 21.86 -9.97
CA SER A 123 1.54 21.23 -11.24
C SER A 123 2.60 21.98 -12.06
N ASP A 124 2.80 23.29 -11.84
CA ASP A 124 3.85 24.07 -12.50
C ASP A 124 5.22 23.94 -11.81
N GLY A 125 5.32 23.14 -10.74
CA GLY A 125 6.53 22.91 -9.97
C GLY A 125 6.89 24.04 -9.02
N SER A 126 6.04 25.06 -8.85
CA SER A 126 6.33 26.21 -7.98
C SER A 126 6.20 25.90 -6.48
N TYR A 127 5.61 24.77 -6.13
CA TYR A 127 5.29 24.44 -4.74
C TYR A 127 5.22 22.93 -4.52
N GLY A 128 5.84 22.47 -3.43
CA GLY A 128 5.65 21.13 -2.91
C GLY A 128 5.67 21.10 -1.39
N ALA A 129 4.89 20.20 -0.80
CA ALA A 129 4.81 20.00 0.64
C ALA A 129 4.47 18.55 1.00
N LEU A 130 4.59 18.21 2.28
CA LEU A 130 4.07 16.99 2.87
C LEU A 130 3.06 17.36 3.96
N GLY A 131 1.80 16.98 3.76
CA GLY A 131 0.78 17.02 4.80
C GLY A 131 0.81 15.74 5.64
N ILE A 132 0.69 15.87 6.95
CA ILE A 132 0.63 14.75 7.91
C ILE A 132 -0.60 14.96 8.80
N TYR A 133 -1.51 14.01 8.78
CA TYR A 133 -2.81 14.11 9.45
C TYR A 133 -3.04 12.92 10.38
N ASP A 134 -3.81 13.11 11.44
CA ASP A 134 -4.26 12.01 12.30
C ASP A 134 -5.20 11.12 11.48
N GLN A 135 -4.90 9.83 11.46
CA GLN A 135 -5.60 8.87 10.60
C GLN A 135 -7.09 8.83 10.89
N TYR A 136 -7.53 9.02 12.13
CA TYR A 136 -8.94 8.79 12.51
C TYR A 136 -9.79 10.05 12.41
N SER A 137 -9.28 11.18 12.89
CA SER A 137 -9.98 12.45 12.90
C SER A 137 -9.82 13.23 11.60
N GLY A 138 -8.71 13.02 10.87
CA GLY A 138 -8.32 13.88 9.76
C GLY A 138 -7.68 15.20 10.20
N ASP A 139 -7.47 15.40 11.51
CA ASP A 139 -6.88 16.64 12.04
C ASP A 139 -5.41 16.78 11.62
N PRO A 140 -4.94 18.00 11.27
CA PRO A 140 -3.55 18.22 10.89
C PRO A 140 -2.59 18.00 12.06
N VAL A 141 -1.53 17.22 11.83
CA VAL A 141 -0.41 17.01 12.76
C VAL A 141 0.76 17.91 12.37
N HIS A 142 1.20 17.80 11.10
CA HIS A 142 2.24 18.64 10.51
C HIS A 142 1.88 18.99 9.07
N TYR A 143 2.43 20.09 8.60
CA TYR A 143 2.40 20.45 7.20
C TYR A 143 3.75 21.09 6.88
N VAL A 144 4.52 20.42 6.02
CA VAL A 144 5.95 20.68 5.85
C VAL A 144 6.21 21.08 4.42
N GLU A 145 6.57 22.35 4.19
CA GLU A 145 6.94 22.84 2.87
C GLU A 145 8.32 22.30 2.47
N LEU A 146 8.44 21.83 1.23
CA LEU A 146 9.64 21.21 0.68
C LEU A 146 10.33 22.10 -0.36
N THR A 147 9.60 23.09 -0.91
CA THR A 147 10.05 23.99 -1.99
C THR A 147 11.40 24.63 -1.70
N ASP A 148 11.58 25.15 -0.49
CA ASP A 148 12.77 25.92 -0.10
C ASP A 148 14.03 25.07 0.08
N LEU A 149 13.91 23.74 0.08
CA LEU A 149 15.08 22.85 0.11
C LEU A 149 15.80 22.80 -1.24
N THR A 150 15.13 23.18 -2.32
CA THR A 150 15.66 23.20 -3.69
C THR A 150 15.22 24.47 -4.44
N PRO A 151 15.63 25.68 -3.99
CA PRO A 151 15.05 26.95 -4.44
C PRO A 151 15.29 27.27 -5.92
N GLU A 152 16.25 26.60 -6.57
CA GLU A 152 16.57 26.79 -8.00
C GLU A 152 15.92 25.72 -8.90
N HIS A 153 15.19 24.76 -8.34
CA HIS A 153 14.62 23.64 -9.08
C HIS A 153 13.12 23.49 -8.82
N PRO A 154 12.32 23.11 -9.83
CA PRO A 154 10.90 22.86 -9.65
C PRO A 154 10.67 21.67 -8.71
N VAL A 155 9.57 21.71 -7.96
CA VAL A 155 9.18 20.66 -7.01
C VAL A 155 7.88 20.02 -7.42
N PHE A 156 7.91 18.71 -7.63
CA PHE A 156 6.72 17.88 -7.72
C PHE A 156 6.82 16.77 -6.68
N ALA A 157 6.33 17.07 -5.46
CA ALA A 157 6.23 16.08 -4.40
C ALA A 157 5.21 15.02 -4.82
N ASN A 158 5.67 13.81 -5.07
CA ASN A 158 4.87 12.77 -5.71
C ASN A 158 4.38 11.74 -4.71
N ASP A 159 5.27 10.89 -4.22
CA ASP A 159 4.90 9.77 -3.35
C ASP A 159 5.73 9.81 -2.05
N VAL A 160 5.30 9.05 -1.05
CA VAL A 160 5.89 9.05 0.28
C VAL A 160 5.99 7.64 0.88
N ALA A 161 7.15 7.35 1.49
CA ALA A 161 7.35 6.14 2.29
C ALA A 161 7.72 6.50 3.73
N VAL A 162 7.32 5.68 4.70
CA VAL A 162 7.65 5.89 6.12
C VAL A 162 8.54 4.77 6.65
N ASP A 163 9.67 5.12 7.27
CA ASP A 163 10.52 4.12 7.92
C ASP A 163 9.98 3.67 9.28
N LYS A 164 10.58 2.61 9.83
CA LYS A 164 10.24 2.10 11.17
C LYS A 164 10.34 3.16 12.28
N ASN A 165 11.15 4.20 12.09
CA ASN A 165 11.35 5.27 13.06
C ASN A 165 10.32 6.40 12.89
N GLY A 166 9.57 6.45 11.79
CA GLY A 166 8.60 7.49 11.49
C GLY A 166 9.21 8.67 10.74
N ASN A 167 10.35 8.46 10.07
CA ASN A 167 10.83 9.41 9.08
C ASN A 167 10.09 9.15 7.77
N ALA A 168 9.58 10.20 7.16
CA ALA A 168 8.97 10.15 5.84
C ALA A 168 10.00 10.48 4.76
N TYR A 169 9.92 9.81 3.62
CA TYR A 169 10.77 10.00 2.45
C TYR A 169 9.90 10.35 1.26
N VAL A 170 10.07 11.54 0.68
CA VAL A 170 9.18 12.07 -0.36
C VAL A 170 9.94 12.18 -1.67
N THR A 171 9.43 11.60 -2.74
CA THR A 171 10.03 11.70 -4.06
C THR A 171 9.73 13.04 -4.71
N ASN A 172 10.69 13.57 -5.47
CA ASN A 172 10.46 14.69 -6.37
C ASN A 172 10.54 14.23 -7.83
N SER A 173 9.41 14.26 -8.53
CA SER A 173 9.36 13.80 -9.92
C SER A 173 9.97 14.79 -10.92
N TYR A 174 10.38 15.98 -10.51
CA TYR A 174 10.96 16.99 -11.41
C TYR A 174 12.46 17.22 -11.25
N ASN A 175 13.12 16.77 -10.18
CA ASN A 175 14.51 17.21 -9.95
C ASN A 175 15.48 16.22 -9.27
N GLY A 176 15.28 14.90 -9.38
CA GLY A 176 16.29 13.93 -8.91
C GLY A 176 16.56 13.96 -7.40
N VAL A 177 15.61 14.46 -6.62
CA VAL A 177 15.69 14.59 -5.17
C VAL A 177 14.74 13.62 -4.49
N ILE A 178 15.20 13.08 -3.35
CA ILE A 178 14.34 12.48 -2.33
C ILE A 178 14.50 13.33 -1.08
N TYR A 179 13.39 13.85 -0.56
CA TYR A 179 13.37 14.58 0.70
C TYR A 179 13.22 13.61 1.87
N LYS A 180 13.66 14.02 3.05
CA LYS A 180 13.34 13.37 4.32
C LYS A 180 12.69 14.36 5.26
N VAL A 181 11.56 13.97 5.84
CA VAL A 181 10.89 14.69 6.93
C VAL A 181 10.95 13.83 8.18
N ASP A 182 11.54 14.35 9.25
CA ASP A 182 11.62 13.64 10.51
C ASP A 182 10.29 13.71 11.30
N ARG A 183 10.23 13.01 12.44
CA ARG A 183 9.03 12.98 13.28
C ARG A 183 8.62 14.31 13.90
N ASN A 184 9.52 15.30 13.90
CA ASN A 184 9.25 16.64 14.41
C ASN A 184 8.75 17.56 13.30
N GLY A 185 8.68 17.07 12.06
CA GLY A 185 8.35 17.85 10.87
C GLY A 185 9.55 18.63 10.31
N GLU A 186 10.78 18.28 10.68
CA GLU A 186 11.98 18.91 10.11
C GLU A 186 12.35 18.24 8.79
N ALA A 187 12.40 19.05 7.72
CA ALA A 187 12.71 18.57 6.38
C ALA A 187 14.20 18.75 6.02
N SER A 188 14.72 17.82 5.23
CA SER A 188 16.09 17.81 4.72
C SER A 188 16.19 17.08 3.39
N LEU A 189 17.30 17.23 2.67
CA LEU A 189 17.62 16.40 1.51
C LEU A 189 18.13 15.04 2.00
N PHE A 190 17.45 13.97 1.60
CA PHE A 190 17.95 12.61 1.82
C PHE A 190 18.92 12.20 0.72
N PHE A 191 18.56 12.51 -0.52
CA PHE A 191 19.35 12.21 -1.71
C PHE A 191 19.16 13.31 -2.74
N VAL A 192 20.22 13.63 -3.49
CA VAL A 192 20.20 14.56 -4.62
C VAL A 192 21.25 14.15 -5.64
N SER A 193 20.87 14.06 -6.91
CA SER A 193 21.83 13.86 -7.98
C SER A 193 21.30 14.38 -9.32
N GLU A 194 22.16 15.10 -10.03
CA GLU A 194 21.89 15.61 -11.39
C GLU A 194 21.65 14.49 -12.41
N ASP A 195 22.17 13.29 -12.15
CA ASP A 195 21.96 12.12 -13.03
C ASP A 195 20.49 11.66 -13.02
N PHE A 196 19.72 12.03 -11.99
CA PHE A 196 18.29 11.72 -11.86
C PHE A 196 17.37 12.89 -12.22
N VAL A 197 17.91 13.96 -12.81
CA VAL A 197 17.07 15.01 -13.39
C VAL A 197 16.43 14.45 -14.67
N PRO A 198 15.09 14.31 -14.72
CA PRO A 198 14.44 13.72 -15.88
C PRO A 198 14.54 14.66 -17.09
N PRO A 199 14.43 14.13 -18.32
CA PRO A 199 14.26 14.96 -19.51
C PRO A 199 13.06 15.91 -19.35
N SER A 200 13.14 17.09 -19.97
CA SER A 200 12.04 18.08 -19.93
C SER A 200 10.71 17.45 -20.36
N GLY A 201 9.70 17.54 -19.51
CA GLY A 201 8.36 16.99 -19.74
C GLY A 201 8.18 15.52 -19.37
N ALA A 202 9.22 14.86 -18.86
CA ALA A 202 9.14 13.52 -18.28
C ALA A 202 9.14 13.58 -16.75
N PHE A 203 8.61 12.53 -16.11
CA PHE A 203 8.70 12.34 -14.67
C PHE A 203 9.92 11.49 -14.29
N GLY A 204 10.60 11.90 -13.23
CA GLY A 204 11.75 11.22 -12.64
C GLY A 204 11.35 10.23 -11.55
N PHE A 205 11.81 10.47 -10.31
CA PHE A 205 11.43 9.66 -9.16
C PHE A 205 9.92 9.73 -8.93
N ASN A 206 9.28 8.58 -8.76
CA ASN A 206 7.84 8.44 -8.70
C ASN A 206 7.44 7.67 -7.45
N GLY A 207 6.83 6.49 -7.55
CA GLY A 207 6.49 5.67 -6.40
C GLY A 207 7.69 5.31 -5.52
N ILE A 208 7.46 5.22 -4.20
CA ILE A 208 8.50 4.93 -3.22
C ILE A 208 7.97 4.05 -2.08
N VAL A 209 8.77 3.07 -1.68
CA VAL A 209 8.45 2.19 -0.54
C VAL A 209 9.65 1.98 0.37
N TYR A 210 9.39 1.83 1.67
CA TYR A 210 10.41 1.48 2.65
C TYR A 210 10.44 -0.03 2.90
N HIS A 211 11.59 -0.66 2.67
CA HIS A 211 11.80 -2.05 3.05
C HIS A 211 12.37 -2.14 4.48
N PRO A 212 11.85 -3.00 5.37
CA PRO A 212 12.28 -3.12 6.78
C PRO A 212 13.74 -3.57 6.98
N LYS A 213 14.43 -3.92 5.89
CA LYS A 213 15.87 -4.22 5.87
C LYS A 213 16.74 -2.95 5.80
N GLY A 214 16.14 -1.75 5.78
CA GLY A 214 16.86 -0.49 5.89
C GLY A 214 17.21 0.17 4.56
N PHE A 215 16.35 0.04 3.56
CA PHE A 215 16.49 0.74 2.28
C PHE A 215 15.13 1.15 1.71
N LEU A 216 15.14 2.11 0.81
CA LEU A 216 14.00 2.49 -0.02
C LEU A 216 14.11 1.75 -1.37
N ILE A 217 12.97 1.41 -1.96
CA ILE A 217 12.86 1.10 -3.38
C ILE A 217 12.09 2.24 -4.03
N VAL A 218 12.63 2.80 -5.10
CA VAL A 218 12.10 3.98 -5.77
C VAL A 218 11.93 3.68 -7.25
N ALA A 219 10.75 3.97 -7.79
CA ALA A 219 10.51 3.95 -9.23
C ALA A 219 11.12 5.19 -9.87
N TYR A 220 11.84 4.99 -10.98
CA TYR A 220 12.32 6.07 -11.84
C TYR A 220 11.68 5.93 -13.21
N SER A 221 10.61 6.70 -13.45
CA SER A 221 9.77 6.54 -14.64
C SER A 221 10.53 6.87 -15.93
N ALA A 222 11.41 7.89 -15.92
CA ALA A 222 12.19 8.32 -17.07
C ALA A 222 13.09 7.22 -17.69
N GLU A 223 13.47 6.20 -16.93
CA GLU A 223 14.29 5.08 -17.42
C GLU A 223 13.64 3.70 -17.26
N ASN A 224 12.35 3.65 -16.90
CA ASN A 224 11.64 2.39 -16.65
C ASN A 224 12.42 1.46 -15.69
N ALA A 225 12.87 2.02 -14.56
CA ALA A 225 13.77 1.34 -13.65
C ALA A 225 13.32 1.45 -12.19
N LEU A 226 13.77 0.49 -11.37
CA LEU A 226 13.71 0.57 -9.92
C LEU A 226 15.12 0.76 -9.37
N TYR A 227 15.25 1.60 -8.36
CA TYR A 227 16.49 1.88 -7.67
C TYR A 227 16.35 1.59 -6.17
N LYS A 228 17.38 0.97 -5.59
CA LYS A 228 17.51 0.72 -4.15
C LYS A 228 18.38 1.80 -3.52
N PHE A 229 17.90 2.43 -2.46
CA PHE A 229 18.63 3.46 -1.70
C PHE A 229 18.81 3.02 -0.23
N PRO A 230 20.02 2.67 0.22
CA PRO A 230 20.26 2.37 1.63
C PRO A 230 19.98 3.59 2.53
N ILE A 231 19.23 3.42 3.62
CA ILE A 231 18.86 4.52 4.52
C ILE A 231 20.09 5.17 5.16
N ASP A 232 21.07 4.36 5.57
CA ASP A 232 22.25 4.85 6.27
C ASP A 232 23.29 5.48 5.33
N ASN A 233 23.20 5.22 4.02
CA ASN A 233 24.11 5.76 3.01
C ASN A 233 23.44 5.81 1.62
N PRO A 234 22.59 6.81 1.36
CA PRO A 234 21.82 6.90 0.11
C PRO A 234 22.69 7.05 -1.14
N GLU A 235 23.91 7.60 -1.02
CA GLU A 235 24.87 7.72 -2.13
C GLU A 235 25.34 6.36 -2.67
N ASN A 236 25.16 5.28 -1.91
CA ASN A 236 25.43 3.91 -2.37
C ASN A 236 24.17 3.25 -2.97
N TYR A 237 23.40 4.02 -3.74
CA TYR A 237 22.24 3.51 -4.44
C TYR A 237 22.64 2.53 -5.55
N SER A 238 21.73 1.65 -5.93
CA SER A 238 21.93 0.68 -7.01
C SER A 238 20.67 0.46 -7.81
N LYS A 239 20.80 0.32 -9.13
CA LYS A 239 19.69 -0.13 -9.98
C LYS A 239 19.37 -1.59 -9.66
N ILE A 240 18.09 -1.91 -9.48
CA ILE A 240 17.62 -3.28 -9.28
C ILE A 240 17.58 -3.97 -10.64
N THR A 241 18.20 -5.14 -10.75
CA THR A 241 18.17 -5.92 -12.00
C THR A 241 16.83 -6.64 -12.11
N LEU A 242 16.09 -6.42 -13.21
CA LEU A 242 14.77 -7.03 -13.44
C LEU A 242 14.84 -8.01 -14.61
N ASP A 243 14.05 -9.08 -14.55
CA ASP A 243 13.86 -10.04 -15.66
C ASP A 243 12.70 -9.67 -16.59
N THR A 244 11.96 -8.62 -16.24
CA THR A 244 10.83 -8.05 -16.97
C THR A 244 11.05 -6.56 -17.23
N GLU A 245 10.50 -6.06 -18.33
CA GLU A 245 10.57 -4.64 -18.67
C GLU A 245 9.42 -3.88 -18.01
N LEU A 246 9.76 -2.75 -17.38
CA LEU A 246 8.77 -1.79 -16.88
C LEU A 246 8.34 -0.82 -17.99
N GLN A 247 7.20 -0.18 -17.81
CA GLN A 247 6.67 0.83 -18.71
C GLN A 247 6.01 1.95 -17.90
N ASN A 248 6.72 3.06 -17.73
CA ASN A 248 6.33 4.17 -16.85
C ASN A 248 5.92 3.66 -15.46
N PRO A 249 6.85 3.03 -14.70
CA PRO A 249 6.56 2.63 -13.33
C PRO A 249 6.15 3.85 -12.52
N ASP A 250 5.00 3.73 -11.87
CA ASP A 250 4.29 4.80 -11.18
C ASP A 250 4.30 4.47 -9.69
N GLY A 251 3.14 4.21 -9.07
CA GLY A 251 3.01 3.80 -7.69
C GLY A 251 3.64 2.43 -7.38
N LEU A 252 4.19 2.33 -6.18
CA LEU A 252 4.80 1.13 -5.61
C LEU A 252 4.07 0.74 -4.33
N PHE A 253 3.89 -0.57 -4.10
CA PHE A 253 3.31 -1.06 -2.86
C PHE A 253 4.04 -2.31 -2.37
N LEU A 254 4.49 -2.31 -1.10
CA LEU A 254 5.07 -3.50 -0.46
C LEU A 254 3.99 -4.32 0.23
N SER A 255 3.81 -5.54 -0.24
CA SER A 255 2.78 -6.46 0.25
C SER A 255 3.36 -7.69 0.94
N ARG A 256 2.47 -8.55 1.45
CA ARG A 256 2.80 -9.85 2.06
C ARG A 256 3.97 -9.76 3.05
N ASN A 257 3.87 -8.88 4.03
CA ASN A 257 4.92 -8.62 5.02
C ASN A 257 6.27 -8.17 4.41
N ASN A 258 6.21 -7.33 3.38
CA ASN A 258 7.36 -6.75 2.67
C ASN A 258 8.15 -7.77 1.85
N GLN A 259 7.52 -8.85 1.40
CA GLN A 259 8.16 -9.88 0.57
C GLN A 259 7.92 -9.65 -0.93
N GLN A 260 6.76 -9.09 -1.27
CA GLN A 260 6.36 -8.80 -2.64
C GLN A 260 6.30 -7.28 -2.85
N LEU A 261 6.75 -6.85 -4.02
CA LEU A 261 6.60 -5.47 -4.50
C LEU A 261 5.60 -5.46 -5.64
N VAL A 262 4.50 -4.75 -5.46
CA VAL A 262 3.56 -4.46 -6.52
C VAL A 262 4.02 -3.18 -7.23
N VAL A 263 4.18 -3.24 -8.54
CA VAL A 263 4.61 -2.13 -9.39
C VAL A 263 3.49 -1.82 -10.38
N VAL A 264 2.89 -0.63 -10.27
CA VAL A 264 1.89 -0.16 -11.23
C VAL A 264 2.59 0.55 -12.39
N ASN A 265 2.24 0.19 -13.60
CA ASN A 265 2.78 0.74 -14.85
C ASN A 265 1.62 1.39 -15.61
N ASN A 266 1.61 2.72 -15.71
CA ASN A 266 0.42 3.46 -16.12
C ASN A 266 0.16 3.48 -17.65
N ALA A 267 1.19 3.23 -18.45
CA ALA A 267 1.17 3.27 -19.92
C ALA A 267 0.49 4.51 -20.54
N GLY A 268 0.40 5.63 -19.80
CA GLY A 268 -0.16 6.90 -20.27
C GLY A 268 -1.67 6.90 -20.60
N GLY A 269 -2.41 5.83 -20.27
CA GLY A 269 -3.86 5.72 -20.48
C GLY A 269 -4.33 5.51 -21.92
N SER A 270 -3.47 5.60 -22.93
CA SER A 270 -3.80 5.23 -24.33
C SER A 270 -3.48 3.77 -24.66
N GLU A 271 -2.54 3.19 -23.93
CA GLU A 271 -2.16 1.78 -24.03
C GLU A 271 -2.57 1.03 -22.75
N ALA A 272 -2.56 -0.30 -22.80
CA ALA A 272 -2.84 -1.09 -21.61
C ALA A 272 -1.77 -0.87 -20.54
N GLY A 273 -2.22 -0.45 -19.35
CA GLY A 273 -1.38 -0.48 -18.15
C GLY A 273 -1.23 -1.91 -17.63
N LYS A 274 -0.22 -2.10 -16.77
CA LYS A 274 0.06 -3.40 -16.15
C LYS A 274 0.43 -3.24 -14.69
N VAL A 275 0.05 -4.22 -13.89
CA VAL A 275 0.44 -4.34 -12.49
C VAL A 275 1.30 -5.58 -12.37
N LEU A 276 2.53 -5.41 -11.92
CA LEU A 276 3.51 -6.49 -11.79
C LEU A 276 3.71 -6.80 -10.32
N VAL A 277 3.63 -8.07 -9.94
CA VAL A 277 4.03 -8.54 -8.62
C VAL A 277 5.43 -9.09 -8.73
N MET A 278 6.37 -8.47 -8.01
CA MET A 278 7.79 -8.77 -8.07
C MET A 278 8.28 -9.37 -6.75
N GLU A 279 9.24 -10.28 -6.83
CA GLU A 279 9.92 -10.86 -5.67
C GLU A 279 11.44 -10.79 -5.81
N SER A 280 12.14 -10.91 -4.68
CA SER A 280 13.60 -10.95 -4.65
C SER A 280 14.14 -11.98 -3.67
N GLY A 281 15.10 -12.78 -4.13
CA GLY A 281 15.86 -13.73 -3.31
C GLY A 281 17.17 -13.16 -2.74
N ASP A 282 17.56 -11.94 -3.12
CA ASP A 282 18.90 -11.38 -2.89
C ASP A 282 18.88 -9.97 -2.28
N ALA A 283 17.83 -9.66 -1.50
CA ALA A 283 17.66 -8.35 -0.88
C ALA A 283 17.60 -7.20 -1.89
N TRP A 284 16.89 -7.44 -2.99
CA TRP A 284 16.55 -6.49 -4.05
C TRP A 284 17.79 -5.96 -4.77
N ASP A 285 18.83 -6.79 -4.91
CA ASP A 285 19.87 -6.55 -5.91
C ASP A 285 19.35 -6.96 -7.30
N SER A 286 18.53 -8.01 -7.34
CA SER A 286 17.66 -8.38 -8.45
C SER A 286 16.24 -8.67 -7.99
N ALA A 287 15.30 -8.60 -8.92
CA ALA A 287 13.93 -9.04 -8.72
C ALA A 287 13.42 -9.75 -9.98
N TYR A 288 12.53 -10.71 -9.77
CA TYR A 288 11.83 -11.42 -10.84
C TYR A 288 10.34 -11.18 -10.75
N GLU A 289 9.67 -11.22 -11.89
CA GLU A 289 8.22 -11.18 -11.96
C GLU A 289 7.61 -12.50 -11.47
N GLU A 290 6.72 -12.42 -10.49
CA GLU A 290 5.97 -13.55 -9.96
C GLU A 290 4.63 -13.69 -10.68
N SER A 291 3.88 -12.58 -10.79
CA SER A 291 2.62 -12.51 -11.50
C SER A 291 2.42 -11.14 -12.16
N ARG A 292 1.43 -11.04 -13.04
CA ARG A 292 1.02 -9.77 -13.66
C ARG A 292 -0.49 -9.71 -13.87
N PHE A 293 -1.00 -8.49 -13.93
CA PHE A 293 -2.37 -8.18 -14.32
C PHE A 293 -2.39 -7.01 -15.32
N GLU A 294 -3.19 -7.11 -16.39
CA GLU A 294 -3.33 -6.08 -17.41
C GLU A 294 -4.61 -5.25 -17.15
N THR A 295 -4.47 -3.94 -16.98
CA THR A 295 -5.59 -3.06 -16.58
C THR A 295 -6.40 -2.53 -17.76
N GLY A 296 -5.88 -2.65 -18.99
CA GLY A 296 -6.36 -1.90 -20.15
C GLY A 296 -5.99 -0.41 -20.09
N PRO A 297 -6.51 0.41 -21.02
CA PRO A 297 -6.14 1.82 -21.18
C PRO A 297 -6.88 2.72 -20.18
N VAL A 298 -6.51 2.59 -18.90
CA VAL A 298 -7.21 3.24 -17.77
C VAL A 298 -6.31 4.15 -16.94
N PHE A 299 -5.04 4.27 -17.33
CA PHE A 299 -4.01 5.03 -16.61
C PHE A 299 -3.97 4.60 -15.13
N PRO A 300 -3.64 3.34 -14.82
CA PRO A 300 -3.55 2.93 -13.43
C PRO A 300 -2.35 3.63 -12.76
N THR A 301 -2.52 4.17 -11.56
CA THR A 301 -1.47 4.98 -10.90
C THR A 301 -0.84 4.27 -9.73
N THR A 302 -1.63 3.66 -8.85
CA THR A 302 -1.10 2.97 -7.66
C THR A 302 -1.98 1.80 -7.22
N ALA A 303 -1.47 1.02 -6.28
CA ALA A 303 -2.13 -0.15 -5.72
C ALA A 303 -2.06 -0.15 -4.20
N THR A 304 -3.03 -0.82 -3.57
CA THR A 304 -3.06 -1.08 -2.13
C THR A 304 -3.50 -2.53 -1.90
N GLN A 305 -3.40 -3.01 -0.66
CA GLN A 305 -3.90 -4.33 -0.26
C GLN A 305 -5.08 -4.21 0.71
N ARG A 306 -6.13 -4.98 0.45
CA ARG A 306 -7.23 -5.25 1.38
C ARG A 306 -7.28 -6.76 1.61
N SER A 307 -7.15 -7.17 2.87
CA SER A 307 -7.00 -8.58 3.22
C SER A 307 -5.82 -9.22 2.47
N ASN A 308 -6.06 -10.20 1.60
CA ASN A 308 -5.02 -10.85 0.77
C ASN A 308 -5.06 -10.39 -0.69
N GLU A 309 -5.95 -9.47 -1.04
CA GLU A 309 -6.23 -9.06 -2.42
C GLU A 309 -5.61 -7.70 -2.71
N TYR A 310 -5.10 -7.54 -3.92
CA TYR A 310 -4.62 -6.25 -4.42
C TYR A 310 -5.76 -5.47 -5.03
N TYR A 311 -5.74 -4.16 -4.82
CA TYR A 311 -6.68 -3.21 -5.40
C TYR A 311 -5.90 -2.12 -6.11
N VAL A 312 -6.25 -1.87 -7.37
CA VAL A 312 -5.54 -0.95 -8.27
C VAL A 312 -6.46 0.22 -8.58
N LEU A 313 -5.92 1.43 -8.49
CA LEU A 313 -6.65 2.64 -8.84
C LEU A 313 -6.58 2.89 -10.35
N TYR A 314 -7.74 3.01 -10.98
CA TYR A 314 -7.90 3.42 -12.38
C TYR A 314 -8.19 4.93 -12.39
N ALA A 315 -7.14 5.70 -12.63
CA ALA A 315 -7.15 7.14 -12.37
C ALA A 315 -7.58 7.99 -13.57
N HIS A 316 -7.43 7.48 -14.80
CA HIS A 316 -7.76 8.20 -16.02
C HIS A 316 -7.17 9.63 -16.08
N LEU A 317 -5.93 9.82 -15.59
CA LEU A 317 -5.29 11.14 -15.56
C LEU A 317 -5.12 11.77 -16.96
N ASN A 318 -5.11 10.94 -18.01
CA ASN A 318 -5.13 11.39 -19.41
C ASN A 318 -6.40 12.15 -19.82
N GLU A 319 -7.48 12.05 -19.05
CA GLU A 319 -8.76 12.72 -19.33
C GLU A 319 -8.86 14.12 -18.70
N GLN A 320 -7.80 14.62 -18.06
CA GLN A 320 -7.75 15.98 -17.52
C GLN A 320 -7.99 17.04 -18.62
N GLY A 321 -8.86 18.02 -18.32
CA GLY A 321 -9.25 19.07 -19.26
C GLY A 321 -10.38 18.68 -20.22
N SER A 322 -10.98 17.49 -20.06
CA SER A 322 -12.21 17.08 -20.75
C SER A 322 -13.40 18.01 -20.44
N ASN A 323 -14.36 18.07 -21.37
CA ASN A 323 -15.62 18.79 -21.20
C ASN A 323 -16.80 17.98 -21.80
N PRO A 324 -17.75 17.48 -20.98
CA PRO A 324 -17.84 17.63 -19.53
C PRO A 324 -16.63 17.00 -18.80
N GLU A 325 -16.39 17.42 -17.56
CA GLU A 325 -15.32 16.86 -16.74
C GLU A 325 -15.48 15.35 -16.59
N TYR A 326 -14.38 14.63 -16.75
CA TYR A 326 -14.33 13.18 -16.52
C TYR A 326 -14.69 12.84 -15.06
N ALA A 327 -15.44 11.76 -14.88
CA ALA A 327 -16.07 11.44 -13.60
C ALA A 327 -16.03 9.95 -13.23
N ASP A 328 -15.56 9.08 -14.12
CA ASP A 328 -15.72 7.62 -14.00
C ASP A 328 -14.38 6.98 -13.62
N TYR A 329 -14.11 6.83 -12.33
CA TYR A 329 -12.89 6.21 -11.81
C TYR A 329 -13.22 4.85 -11.20
N ALA A 330 -12.22 4.02 -10.94
CA ALA A 330 -12.47 2.77 -10.25
C ALA A 330 -11.31 2.31 -9.37
N ILE A 331 -11.66 1.53 -8.35
CA ILE A 331 -10.72 0.73 -7.59
C ILE A 331 -11.03 -0.73 -7.91
N VAL A 332 -10.10 -1.43 -8.55
CA VAL A 332 -10.32 -2.76 -9.13
C VAL A 332 -9.49 -3.79 -8.40
N LYS A 333 -10.13 -4.85 -7.92
CA LYS A 333 -9.45 -6.00 -7.36
C LYS A 333 -8.68 -6.71 -8.48
N VAL A 334 -7.42 -7.00 -8.24
CA VAL A 334 -6.59 -7.77 -9.17
C VAL A 334 -6.16 -9.04 -8.47
N SER A 335 -6.52 -10.17 -9.08
CA SER A 335 -6.13 -11.50 -8.64
C SER A 335 -4.94 -11.99 -9.46
N ASP A 336 -4.11 -12.83 -8.85
CA ASP A 336 -3.08 -13.58 -9.58
C ASP A 336 -3.77 -14.48 -10.62
N ASP A 337 -3.41 -14.32 -11.91
CA ASP A 337 -3.90 -15.16 -13.02
C ASP A 337 -3.31 -16.58 -13.01
#